data_AF-A0A2V2U1X0-F1
#
_entry.id   AF-A0A2V2U1X0-F1
#
_cell.length_a   1.000
_cell.length_b   1.000
_cell.length_c   1.000
_cell.angle_alpha   90.00
_cell.angle_beta   90.00
_cell.angle_gamma   90.00
#
_symmetry.space_group_name_H-M   'P 1'
#
loop_
_entity.id
_entity.type
_entity.pdbx_description
1 polymer ?
#
loop_
_entity_poly.entity_id
_entity_poly.type
_entity_poly.pdbx_seq_one_letter_code
_entity_poly.pdbx_strand_id
1 'polypeptide(L)'
;MDMAKLSEQSVFTSIEAYDNGKNHKRQIFEWSEELRSLQEETGDLASESIARFQPVATDLRFIRSCMELAYGYSRSGRYAYDIVDVLETIGPIPACDKTAVLEMAKVVREMILLSKRLLETRNKAATSKLY
;
A
#
# COMPACT_ATOMS: atom_id res chain seq x y z
N MET A 1 10.62 0.20 9.30
CA MET A 1 10.37 0.89 8.01
C MET A 1 8.90 1.28 7.98
N ASP A 2 8.52 2.43 7.43
CA ASP A 2 7.11 2.86 7.38
C ASP A 2 6.34 2.05 6.32
N MET A 3 5.26 1.35 6.72
CA MET A 3 4.43 0.52 5.81
C MET A 3 3.94 1.31 4.60
N ALA A 4 3.60 2.59 4.79
CA ALA A 4 3.12 3.43 3.69
C ALA A 4 4.20 3.62 2.62
N LYS A 5 5.46 3.83 3.04
CA LYS A 5 6.60 3.98 2.14
C LYS A 5 6.90 2.68 1.42
N LEU A 6 6.88 1.54 2.12
CA LEU A 6 7.13 0.24 1.51
C LEU A 6 6.02 -0.15 0.51
N SER A 7 4.77 0.17 0.84
CA SER A 7 3.61 0.00 -0.06
C SER A 7 3.75 0.86 -1.32
N GLU A 8 4.11 2.14 -1.16
CA GLU A 8 4.40 3.04 -2.28
C GLU A 8 5.51 2.45 -3.17
N GLN A 9 6.66 2.10 -2.57
CA GLN A 9 7.80 1.54 -3.30
C GLN A 9 7.43 0.28 -4.07
N SER A 10 6.69 -0.64 -3.44
CA SER A 10 6.23 -1.88 -4.08
C SER A 10 5.42 -1.59 -5.35
N VAL A 11 4.40 -0.72 -5.24
CA VAL A 11 3.56 -0.36 -6.38
C VAL A 11 4.38 0.32 -7.47
N PHE A 12 5.22 1.31 -7.16
CA PHE A 12 5.93 2.03 -8.21
C PHE A 12 7.06 1.26 -8.87
N THR A 13 7.76 0.39 -8.14
CA THR A 13 8.72 -0.52 -8.76
C THR A 13 8.01 -1.53 -9.67
N SER A 14 6.79 -1.96 -9.36
CA SER A 14 5.99 -2.81 -10.26
C SER A 14 5.58 -2.09 -11.55
N ILE A 15 5.25 -0.79 -11.46
CA ILE A 15 4.93 0.03 -12.63
C ILE A 15 6.19 0.37 -13.45
N GLU A 16 7.34 0.58 -12.81
CA GLU A 16 8.62 0.74 -13.51
C GLU A 16 9.03 -0.54 -14.24
N ALA A 17 8.74 -1.71 -13.66
CA ALA A 17 8.91 -3.00 -14.32
C ALA A 17 7.98 -3.12 -15.54
N TYR A 18 6.72 -2.68 -15.42
CA TYR A 18 5.77 -2.60 -16.53
C TYR A 18 6.26 -1.68 -17.66
N ASP A 19 6.80 -0.52 -17.33
CA ASP A 19 7.21 0.49 -18.30
C ASP A 19 8.51 0.09 -19.02
N ASN A 20 9.54 -0.31 -18.26
CA ASN A 20 10.90 -0.51 -18.76
C ASN A 20 11.29 -1.99 -18.95
N GLY A 21 10.43 -2.93 -18.59
CA GLY A 21 10.69 -4.37 -18.72
C GLY A 21 11.75 -4.91 -17.76
N LYS A 22 12.10 -4.18 -16.69
CA LYS A 22 13.07 -4.65 -15.69
C LYS A 22 12.45 -5.71 -14.79
N ASN A 23 13.17 -6.81 -14.55
CA ASN A 23 12.72 -7.84 -13.61
C ASN A 23 13.03 -7.42 -12.16
N HIS A 24 11.98 -7.05 -11.43
CA HIS A 24 12.02 -6.75 -9.99
C HIS A 24 11.18 -7.73 -9.16
N LYS A 25 10.79 -8.88 -9.73
CA LYS A 25 9.79 -9.80 -9.13
C LYS A 25 10.19 -10.27 -7.74
N ARG A 26 11.44 -10.71 -7.56
CA ARG A 26 11.93 -11.19 -6.26
C ARG A 26 11.88 -10.11 -5.19
N GLN A 27 12.34 -8.89 -5.51
CA GLN A 27 12.35 -7.78 -4.57
C GLN A 27 10.93 -7.36 -4.16
N ILE A 28 10.01 -7.29 -5.14
CA ILE A 28 8.61 -6.95 -4.88
C ILE A 28 7.92 -8.06 -4.06
N PHE A 29 8.26 -9.33 -4.30
CA PHE A 29 7.79 -10.45 -3.48
C PHE A 29 8.22 -10.29 -2.02
N GLU A 30 9.52 -10.05 -1.78
CA GLU A 30 10.07 -9.84 -0.44
C GLU A 30 9.36 -8.67 0.28
N TRP A 31 9.14 -7.55 -0.42
CA TRP A 31 8.38 -6.42 0.13
C TRP A 31 6.90 -6.74 0.39
N SER A 32 6.26 -7.55 -0.45
CA SER A 32 4.87 -7.96 -0.25
C SER A 32 4.70 -8.83 1.01
N GLU A 33 5.68 -9.71 1.27
CA GLU A 33 5.70 -10.55 2.47
C GLU A 33 6.04 -9.75 3.73
N GLU A 34 6.93 -8.76 3.62
CA GLU A 34 7.21 -7.81 4.70
C GLU A 34 5.95 -6.99 5.06
N LEU A 35 5.22 -6.49 4.06
CA LEU A 35 3.96 -5.77 4.28
C LEU A 35 2.88 -6.64 4.92
N ARG A 36 2.82 -7.93 4.56
CA ARG A 36 1.91 -8.91 5.20
C ARG A 36 2.28 -9.11 6.66
N SER A 37 3.57 -9.32 6.95
CA SER A 37 4.07 -9.47 8.32
C SER A 37 3.77 -8.25 9.19
N LEU A 38 4.00 -7.04 8.66
CA LEU A 38 3.70 -5.79 9.37
C LEU A 38 2.20 -5.58 9.61
N GLN A 39 1.35 -6.05 8.70
CA GLN A 39 -0.11 -6.01 8.87
C GLN A 39 -0.58 -6.98 9.95
N GLU A 40 0.00 -8.17 10.03
CA GLU A 40 -0.25 -9.14 11.10
C GLU A 40 0.19 -8.56 12.46
N GLU A 41 1.41 -8.02 12.55
CA GLU A 41 1.94 -7.37 13.76
C GLU A 41 1.05 -6.19 14.22
N THR A 42 0.60 -5.35 13.27
CA THR A 42 -0.32 -4.25 13.59
C THR A 42 -1.65 -4.76 14.15
N GLY A 43 -2.15 -5.88 13.64
CA GLY A 43 -3.37 -6.53 14.13
C GLY A 43 -3.22 -7.08 15.55
N ASP A 44 -2.09 -7.69 15.85
CA ASP A 44 -1.77 -8.23 17.17
C ASP A 44 -1.64 -7.11 18.21
N LEU A 45 -0.89 -6.05 17.89
CA LEU A 45 -0.74 -4.88 18.76
C LEU A 45 -2.06 -4.16 19.02
N ALA A 46 -2.91 -4.04 17.99
CA ALA A 46 -4.24 -3.47 18.12
C ALA A 46 -5.13 -4.32 19.04
N SER A 47 -5.09 -5.64 18.87
CA SER A 47 -5.85 -6.59 19.68
C SER A 47 -5.40 -6.57 21.14
N GLU A 48 -4.09 -6.55 21.40
CA GLU A 48 -3.54 -6.40 22.75
C GLU A 48 -3.99 -5.08 23.37
N SER A 49 -3.89 -3.97 22.62
CA SER A 49 -4.28 -2.64 23.10
C SER A 49 -5.77 -2.59 23.48
N ILE A 50 -6.64 -3.20 22.67
CA ILE A 50 -8.07 -3.27 22.96
C ILE A 50 -8.34 -4.11 24.21
N ALA A 51 -7.71 -5.30 24.31
CA ALA A 51 -7.91 -6.21 25.43
C ALA A 51 -7.41 -5.63 26.76
N ARG A 52 -6.24 -4.96 26.74
CA ARG A 52 -5.59 -4.44 27.95
C ARG A 52 -6.23 -3.15 28.45
N PHE A 53 -6.61 -2.24 27.55
CA PHE A 53 -6.97 -0.88 27.93
C PHE A 53 -8.45 -0.54 27.72
N GLN A 54 -9.22 -1.39 27.04
CA GLN A 54 -10.65 -1.18 26.75
C GLN A 54 -10.93 0.26 26.25
N PRO A 55 -10.25 0.70 25.18
CA PRO A 55 -10.29 2.08 24.73
C PRO A 55 -11.71 2.50 24.36
N VAL A 56 -12.07 3.73 24.72
CA VAL A 56 -13.40 4.31 24.44
C VAL A 56 -13.47 4.87 23.01
N ALA A 57 -14.66 5.32 22.61
CA ALA A 57 -15.05 5.56 21.23
C ALA A 57 -14.04 6.29 20.32
N THR A 58 -13.29 7.28 20.80
CA THR A 58 -12.30 8.00 19.97
C THR A 58 -11.06 7.15 19.72
N ASP A 59 -10.50 6.56 20.77
CA ASP A 59 -9.28 5.76 20.68
C ASP A 59 -9.52 4.43 19.97
N LEU A 60 -10.68 3.81 20.21
CA LEU A 60 -11.08 2.59 19.51
C LEU A 60 -11.21 2.82 18.00
N ARG A 61 -11.79 3.96 17.58
CA ARG A 61 -11.87 4.32 16.15
C ARG A 61 -10.49 4.56 15.55
N PHE A 62 -9.58 5.17 16.30
CA PHE A 62 -8.21 5.38 15.85
C PHE A 62 -7.48 4.05 15.63
N ILE A 63 -7.52 3.15 16.62
CA ILE A 63 -6.92 1.81 16.52
C ILE A 63 -7.49 1.05 15.32
N ARG A 64 -8.81 1.06 15.14
CA ARG A 64 -9.46 0.43 13.99
C ARG A 64 -8.98 1.02 12.65
N SER A 65 -8.83 2.35 12.57
CA SER A 65 -8.35 3.02 11.36
C SER A 65 -6.91 2.60 11.02
N CYS A 66 -6.05 2.42 12.03
CA CYS A 66 -4.69 1.91 11.83
C CYS A 66 -4.69 0.48 11.25
N MET A 67 -5.55 -0.41 11.78
CA MET A 67 -5.69 -1.77 11.24
C MET A 67 -6.16 -1.78 9.79
N GLU A 68 -7.16 -0.95 9.45
CA GLU A 68 -7.69 -0.84 8.08
C GLU A 68 -6.65 -0.29 7.10
N LEU A 69 -5.84 0.69 7.52
CA LEU A 69 -4.74 1.21 6.71
C LEU A 69 -3.62 0.19 6.50
N ALA A 70 -3.23 -0.53 7.56
CA ALA A 70 -2.24 -1.60 7.46
C ALA A 70 -2.67 -2.69 6.48
N TYR A 71 -3.96 -3.07 6.51
CA TYR A 71 -4.56 -3.96 5.53
C TYR A 71 -4.48 -3.39 4.10
N GLY A 72 -4.82 -2.11 3.92
CA GLY A 72 -4.69 -1.42 2.63
C GLY A 72 -3.27 -1.49 2.06
N TYR A 73 -2.25 -1.20 2.88
CA TYR A 73 -0.85 -1.28 2.46
C TYR A 73 -0.41 -2.69 2.10
N SER A 74 -0.82 -3.70 2.88
CA SER A 74 -0.56 -5.11 2.54
C SER A 74 -1.19 -5.50 1.20
N ARG A 75 -2.43 -5.09 0.94
CA ARG A 75 -3.10 -5.34 -0.35
C ARG A 75 -2.40 -4.66 -1.52
N SER A 76 -1.96 -3.42 -1.35
CA SER A 76 -1.17 -2.72 -2.37
C SER A 76 0.13 -3.45 -2.70
N GLY A 77 0.84 -3.96 -1.69
CA GLY A 77 2.02 -4.81 -1.88
C GLY A 77 1.70 -6.10 -2.65
N ARG A 78 0.58 -6.76 -2.32
CA ARG A 78 0.15 -7.96 -3.04
C ARG A 78 -0.17 -7.67 -4.51
N TYR A 79 -0.89 -6.59 -4.79
CA TYR A 79 -1.20 -6.19 -6.17
C TYR A 79 0.06 -5.82 -6.96
N ALA A 80 1.05 -5.20 -6.33
CA ALA A 80 2.34 -4.95 -6.95
C ALA A 80 3.05 -6.26 -7.37
N TYR A 81 2.97 -7.30 -6.54
CA TYR A 81 3.47 -8.62 -6.89
C TYR A 81 2.68 -9.27 -8.03
N ASP A 82 1.34 -9.17 -8.00
CA ASP A 82 0.49 -9.70 -9.06
C ASP A 82 0.80 -9.03 -10.42
N ILE A 83 1.08 -7.72 -10.45
CA ILE A 83 1.50 -7.00 -11.66
C ILE A 83 2.76 -7.63 -12.27
N VAL A 84 3.81 -7.83 -11.48
CA VAL A 84 5.07 -8.39 -12.00
C VAL A 84 4.99 -9.88 -12.30
N ASP A 85 4.13 -10.62 -11.61
CA ASP A 85 3.86 -12.03 -11.91
C ASP A 85 3.16 -12.18 -13.27
N VAL A 86 2.17 -11.33 -13.55
CA VAL A 86 1.51 -11.25 -14.86
C VAL A 86 2.51 -10.84 -15.94
N LEU A 87 3.36 -9.84 -15.69
CA LEU A 87 4.37 -9.40 -16.66
C LEU A 87 5.37 -10.49 -17.02
N GLU A 88 5.82 -11.27 -16.03
CA GLU A 88 6.72 -12.41 -16.28
C GLU A 88 6.02 -13.51 -17.07
N THR A 89 4.73 -13.74 -16.80
CA THR A 89 3.92 -14.77 -17.48
C THR A 89 3.65 -14.42 -18.95
N ILE A 90 3.32 -13.17 -19.25
CA ILE A 90 2.98 -12.73 -20.62
C ILE A 90 4.21 -12.37 -21.46
N GLY A 91 5.33 -12.04 -20.81
CA GLY A 91 6.55 -11.59 -21.48
C GLY A 91 6.50 -10.11 -21.93
N PRO A 92 7.48 -9.67 -22.75
CA PRO A 92 7.60 -8.27 -23.16
C PRO A 92 6.39 -7.79 -23.99
N ILE A 93 5.92 -6.56 -23.71
CA ILE A 93 4.78 -5.94 -24.41
C ILE A 93 5.23 -4.67 -25.16
N PRO A 94 6.06 -4.77 -26.22
CA PRO A 94 6.72 -3.62 -26.83
C PRO A 94 5.79 -2.70 -27.64
N ALA A 95 4.65 -3.19 -28.11
CA ALA A 95 3.73 -2.46 -29.01
C ALA A 95 2.42 -2.02 -28.34
N CYS A 96 2.36 -2.03 -27.00
CA CYS A 96 1.16 -1.66 -26.24
C CYS A 96 1.20 -0.18 -25.82
N ASP A 97 0.05 0.49 -25.91
CA ASP A 97 -0.12 1.81 -25.31
C ASP A 97 -0.22 1.69 -23.79
N LYS A 98 0.75 2.31 -23.10
CA LYS A 98 0.89 2.27 -21.64
C LYS A 98 0.30 3.49 -20.94
N THR A 99 -0.18 4.50 -21.68
CA THR A 99 -0.61 5.80 -21.13
C THR A 99 -1.61 5.68 -20.00
N ALA A 100 -2.70 4.92 -20.21
CA ALA A 100 -3.76 4.75 -19.21
C ALA A 100 -3.23 4.16 -17.89
N VAL A 101 -2.34 3.17 -17.94
CA VAL A 101 -1.75 2.55 -16.75
C VAL A 101 -0.83 3.52 -16.02
N LEU A 102 -0.03 4.28 -16.76
CA LEU A 102 0.89 5.27 -16.18
C LEU A 102 0.16 6.45 -15.55
N GLU A 103 -0.95 6.90 -16.13
CA GLU A 103 -1.80 7.94 -15.54
C GLU A 103 -2.48 7.45 -14.26
N MET A 104 -3.05 6.24 -14.29
CA MET A 104 -3.64 5.62 -13.11
C MET A 104 -2.60 5.46 -11.98
N ALA A 105 -1.37 5.07 -12.31
CA ALA A 105 -0.30 4.93 -11.33
C ALA A 105 0.00 6.25 -10.60
N LYS A 106 -0.06 7.41 -11.29
CA LYS A 106 0.12 8.73 -10.65
C LYS A 106 -0.97 9.01 -9.63
N VAL A 107 -2.23 8.75 -9.97
CA VAL A 107 -3.37 8.92 -9.05
C VAL A 107 -3.22 8.03 -7.82
N VAL A 108 -2.86 6.76 -8.01
CA VAL A 108 -2.63 5.82 -6.91
C VAL A 108 -1.48 6.30 -6.00
N ARG A 109 -0.41 6.90 -6.57
CA ARG A 109 0.69 7.48 -5.78
C ARG A 109 0.18 8.53 -4.82
N GLU A 110 -0.60 9.46 -5.36
CA GLU A 110 -1.14 10.58 -4.59
C GLU A 110 -2.06 10.08 -3.49
N MET A 111 -2.88 9.06 -3.76
CA MET A 111 -3.77 8.45 -2.77
C MET A 111 -2.99 7.80 -1.61
N ILE A 112 -1.93 7.03 -1.89
CA ILE A 112 -1.10 6.40 -0.84
C ILE A 112 -0.37 7.46 0.00
N LEU A 113 0.17 8.50 -0.64
CA LEU A 113 0.84 9.60 0.08
C LEU A 113 -0.15 10.45 0.89
N LEU A 114 -1.38 10.59 0.42
CA LEU A 114 -2.45 11.29 1.12
C LEU A 114 -2.91 10.49 2.34
N SER A 115 -3.09 9.16 2.22
CA SER A 115 -3.48 8.30 3.35
C SER A 115 -2.46 8.36 4.48
N LYS A 116 -1.16 8.34 4.15
CA LYS A 116 -0.08 8.53 5.12
C LYS A 116 -0.21 9.87 5.85
N ARG A 117 -0.32 10.98 5.11
CA ARG A 117 -0.41 12.33 5.69
C ARG A 117 -1.62 12.49 6.59
N LEU A 118 -2.77 11.93 6.20
CA LEU A 118 -4.00 11.97 6.98
C LEU A 118 -3.84 11.28 8.32
N LEU A 119 -3.14 10.14 8.34
CA LEU A 119 -2.86 9.41 9.58
C LEU A 119 -1.93 10.20 10.51
N GLU A 120 -0.84 10.75 9.97
CA GLU A 120 0.17 11.51 10.74
C GLU A 120 -0.40 12.80 11.34
N THR A 121 -1.16 13.56 10.54
CA THR A 121 -1.63 14.88 10.95
C THR A 121 -2.91 14.84 11.77
N ARG A 122 -3.64 13.70 11.78
CA ARG A 122 -4.99 13.56 12.35
C ARG A 122 -5.95 14.67 11.88
N ASN A 123 -5.64 15.33 10.78
CA ASN A 123 -6.26 16.59 10.38
C ASN A 123 -7.39 16.34 9.39
N LYS A 124 -8.63 16.51 9.85
CA LYS A 124 -9.86 16.41 9.03
C LYS A 124 -9.91 17.45 7.90
N ALA A 125 -9.09 18.48 7.90
CA ALA A 125 -9.06 19.45 6.80
C ALA A 125 -8.50 18.86 5.50
N ALA A 126 -7.69 17.79 5.56
CA ALA A 126 -7.12 17.16 4.37
C ALA A 126 -8.11 16.22 3.63
N THR A 127 -9.26 15.89 4.23
CA THR A 127 -10.31 15.10 3.56
C THR A 127 -11.15 15.91 2.57
N SER A 128 -11.05 17.25 2.57
CA SER A 128 -11.71 18.10 1.56
C SER A 128 -11.10 17.98 0.16
N LYS A 129 -10.00 17.24 0.00
CA LYS A 129 -9.43 16.87 -1.30
C LYS A 129 -9.95 15.52 -1.83
N LEU A 130 -10.75 14.80 -1.05
CA LEU A 130 -11.33 13.50 -1.42
C LEU A 130 -12.77 13.62 -1.95
N TYR A 131 -13.37 14.81 -1.87
CA TYR A 131 -14.70 15.20 -2.37
C TYR A 131 -14.62 16.56 -3.04
#